data_AF-I6M4A5-F1
#
_entry.id   AF-I6M4A5-F1
#
_cell.length_a   1.000
_cell.length_b   1.000
_cell.length_c   1.000
_cell.angle_alpha   90.00
_cell.angle_beta   90.00
_cell.angle_gamma   90.00
#
_symmetry.space_group_name_H-M   'P 1'
#
loop_
_entity.id
_entity.type
_entity.pdbx_description
1 polymer ?
#
loop_
_entity_poly.entity_id
_entity_poly.type
_entity_poly.pdbx_seq_one_letter_code
_entity_poly.pdbx_strand_id
1 'polypeptide(L)'
;DCFRDFCRECSSFYSIRKRFVLEAEPEREQDAEANSWRWKVEHVVFKALRTLFCPPKLFGEDGSVLQIANLPDLYKVFERC
;
A
#
# COMPACT_ATOMS: atom_id res chain seq x y z
N ASP A 1 28.38 -3.06 3.63
CA ASP A 1 27.59 -3.17 2.40
C ASP A 1 26.69 -4.42 2.34
N CYS A 2 27.20 -5.62 2.64
CA CYS A 2 26.40 -6.87 2.61
C CYS A 2 25.01 -6.81 3.27
N PHE A 3 24.89 -6.40 4.55
CA PHE A 3 23.59 -6.36 5.23
C PHE A 3 22.62 -5.34 4.62
N ARG A 4 23.11 -4.17 4.21
CA ARG A 4 22.27 -3.14 3.60
C ARG A 4 21.69 -3.64 2.28
N ASP A 5 22.54 -4.24 1.46
CA ASP A 5 22.14 -4.70 0.12
C ASP A 5 21.19 -5.91 0.25
N PHE A 6 21.46 -6.83 1.19
CA PHE A 6 20.54 -7.91 1.52
C PHE A 6 19.17 -7.38 2.00
N CYS A 7 19.14 -6.42 2.93
CA CYS A 7 17.89 -5.83 3.40
C CYS A 7 17.12 -5.14 2.28
N ARG A 8 17.81 -4.49 1.32
CA ARG A 8 17.19 -3.86 0.16
C ARG A 8 16.57 -4.89 -0.79
N GLU A 9 17.28 -5.97 -1.10
CA GLU A 9 16.73 -7.02 -1.97
C GLU A 9 15.59 -7.79 -1.28
N CYS A 10 15.71 -8.02 0.03
CA CYS A 10 14.64 -8.61 0.83
C CYS A 10 13.39 -7.72 0.84
N SER A 11 13.53 -6.40 1.07
CA SER A 11 12.39 -5.49 1.04
C SER A 11 11.76 -5.37 -0.35
N SER A 12 12.59 -5.40 -1.41
CA SER A 12 12.17 -5.46 -2.81
C SER A 12 11.32 -6.72 -3.09
N PHE A 13 11.73 -7.89 -2.58
CA PHE A 13 11.01 -9.15 -2.72
C PHE A 13 9.67 -9.16 -1.97
N TYR A 14 9.63 -8.67 -0.73
CA TYR A 14 8.39 -8.62 0.07
C TYR A 14 7.45 -7.45 -0.30
N SER A 15 7.88 -6.53 -1.16
CA SER A 15 7.05 -5.41 -1.59
C SER A 15 5.87 -5.86 -2.45
N ILE A 16 4.71 -5.21 -2.27
CA ILE A 16 3.52 -5.45 -3.11
C ILE A 16 3.76 -4.83 -4.49
N ARG A 17 3.97 -5.68 -5.51
CA ARG A 17 4.24 -5.25 -6.89
C ARG A 17 3.20 -5.78 -7.85
N LYS A 18 2.77 -4.91 -8.77
CA LYS A 18 1.74 -5.21 -9.78
C LYS A 18 2.00 -6.54 -10.51
N ARG A 19 3.21 -6.69 -11.06
CA ARG A 19 3.63 -7.86 -11.85
C ARG A 19 3.46 -9.20 -11.11
N PHE A 20 3.58 -9.21 -9.78
CA PHE A 20 3.57 -10.45 -9.00
C PHE A 20 2.29 -10.67 -8.19
N VAL A 21 1.54 -9.59 -7.92
CA VAL A 21 0.37 -9.64 -7.02
C VAL A 21 -0.95 -9.37 -7.76
N LEU A 22 -0.94 -8.44 -8.72
CA LEU A 22 -2.16 -8.06 -9.46
C LEU A 22 -2.32 -8.81 -10.78
N GLU A 23 -1.22 -9.27 -11.37
CA GLU A 23 -1.19 -10.03 -12.62
C GLU A 23 -1.01 -11.55 -12.38
N ALA A 24 -0.97 -11.98 -11.12
CA ALA A 24 -1.02 -13.40 -10.79
C ALA A 24 -2.41 -13.94 -11.11
N GLU A 25 -2.47 -15.10 -11.77
CA GLU A 25 -3.70 -15.80 -12.15
C GLU A 25 -4.71 -15.85 -11.00
N PRO A 26 -6.02 -15.66 -11.26
CA PRO A 26 -7.02 -15.64 -10.21
C PRO A 26 -6.98 -16.93 -9.40
N GLU A 27 -6.65 -16.80 -8.11
CA GLU A 27 -6.78 -17.90 -7.14
C GLU A 27 -8.22 -18.41 -7.21
N ARG A 28 -8.37 -19.75 -7.34
CA ARG A 28 -9.67 -20.43 -7.42
C ARG A 28 -10.61 -19.90 -6.32
N GLU A 29 -11.85 -19.59 -6.69
CA GLU A 29 -12.89 -18.83 -5.97
C GLU A 29 -13.29 -19.35 -4.57
N GLN A 30 -12.56 -20.27 -3.96
CA GLN A 30 -12.94 -20.97 -2.74
C GLN A 30 -12.25 -20.49 -1.45
N ASP A 31 -11.22 -19.62 -1.52
CA ASP A 31 -10.56 -19.01 -0.35
C ASP A 31 -10.78 -17.47 -0.28
N ALA A 32 -12.04 -17.08 -0.35
CA ALA A 32 -12.52 -15.90 -1.10
C ALA A 32 -12.32 -14.48 -0.50
N GLU A 33 -11.66 -14.27 0.64
CA GLU A 33 -11.51 -12.88 1.15
C GLU A 33 -10.17 -12.59 1.85
N ALA A 34 -9.72 -13.45 2.77
CA ALA A 34 -8.45 -13.26 3.48
C ALA A 34 -7.21 -13.45 2.58
N ASN A 35 -7.32 -14.24 1.51
CA ASN A 35 -6.22 -14.44 0.56
C ASN A 35 -6.11 -13.33 -0.49
N SER A 36 -7.14 -12.50 -0.64
CA SER A 36 -7.13 -11.36 -1.55
C SER A 36 -6.01 -10.38 -1.20
N TRP A 37 -5.27 -9.93 -2.22
CA TRP A 37 -4.23 -8.91 -2.05
C TRP A 37 -4.80 -7.62 -1.44
N ARG A 38 -6.06 -7.27 -1.74
CA ARG A 38 -6.74 -6.09 -1.19
C ARG A 38 -6.86 -6.20 0.32
N TRP A 39 -7.31 -7.35 0.81
CA TRP A 39 -7.45 -7.62 2.23
C TRP A 39 -6.09 -7.57 2.93
N LYS A 40 -5.06 -8.20 2.35
CA LYS A 40 -3.69 -8.17 2.89
C LYS A 40 -3.12 -6.75 2.96
N VAL A 41 -3.33 -5.93 1.92
CA VAL A 41 -2.89 -4.53 1.91
C VAL A 41 -3.57 -3.77 3.05
N GLU A 42 -4.89 -3.83 3.17
CA GLU A 42 -5.64 -3.11 4.19
C GLU A 42 -5.33 -3.58 5.62
N HIS A 43 -5.43 -4.89 5.85
CA HIS A 43 -5.48 -5.46 7.20
C HIS A 43 -4.12 -5.93 7.73
N VAL A 44 -3.14 -6.18 6.85
CA VAL A 44 -1.79 -6.60 7.25
C VAL A 44 -0.80 -5.45 7.04
N VAL A 45 -0.67 -4.96 5.80
CA VAL A 45 0.35 -3.95 5.45
C VAL A 45 0.05 -2.60 6.12
N PHE A 46 -1.13 -2.00 5.86
CA PHE A 46 -1.47 -0.69 6.44
C PHE A 46 -1.61 -0.74 7.97
N LYS A 47 -2.03 -1.87 8.53
CA LYS A 47 -2.02 -2.10 9.98
C LYS A 47 -0.61 -2.03 10.56
N ALA A 48 0.36 -2.68 9.93
CA ALA A 48 1.77 -2.62 10.35
C ALA A 48 2.36 -1.21 10.14
N LEU A 49 2.04 -0.54 9.02
CA LEU A 49 2.51 0.82 8.74
C LEU A 49 2.09 1.82 9.84
N ARG A 50 0.91 1.64 10.45
CA ARG A 50 0.46 2.53 11.53
C ARG A 50 1.35 2.51 12.78
N THR A 51 2.11 1.43 13.02
CA THR A 51 2.84 1.21 14.27
C THR A 51 4.34 1.04 14.11
N LEU A 52 4.80 0.54 12.95
CA LEU A 52 6.19 0.15 12.72
C LEU A 52 6.92 1.00 11.68
N PHE A 53 6.22 1.93 11.02
CA PHE A 53 6.76 2.65 9.87
C PHE A 53 7.21 4.07 10.22
N CYS A 54 8.45 4.39 9.85
CA CYS A 54 9.01 5.73 9.92
C CYS A 54 9.22 6.23 8.47
N PRO A 55 8.27 7.00 7.90
CA PRO A 55 8.35 7.43 6.50
C PRO A 55 9.57 8.32 6.25
N PRO A 56 10.37 8.06 5.20
CA PRO A 56 11.41 8.98 4.75
C PRO A 56 10.80 10.31 4.27
N LYS A 57 11.52 11.42 4.48
CA LYS A 57 11.09 12.76 4.04
C LYS A 57 10.83 12.84 2.53
N LEU A 58 11.60 12.08 1.75
CA LEU A 58 11.53 12.05 0.30
C LEU A 58 10.13 11.65 -0.23
N PHE A 59 9.32 10.93 0.56
CA PHE A 59 8.00 10.47 0.14
C PHE A 59 7.00 11.61 -0.16
N GLY A 60 7.23 12.81 0.40
CA GLY A 60 6.44 14.00 0.10
C GLY A 60 6.84 14.72 -1.19
N GLU A 61 7.98 14.35 -1.78
CA GLU A 61 8.58 15.03 -2.94
C GLU A 61 8.66 14.11 -4.17
N ASP A 62 8.84 12.80 -3.97
CA ASP A 62 9.04 11.82 -5.05
C ASP A 62 7.75 11.23 -5.65
N GLY A 63 6.59 11.67 -5.16
CA GLY A 63 5.28 11.20 -5.60
C GLY A 63 4.83 9.87 -4.98
N SER A 64 5.55 9.34 -3.99
CA SER A 64 5.11 8.15 -3.24
C SER A 64 3.82 8.40 -2.45
N VAL A 65 3.62 9.61 -1.93
CA VAL A 65 2.40 10.04 -1.24
C VAL A 65 1.93 11.38 -1.81
N LEU A 66 0.72 11.39 -2.39
CA LEU A 66 0.14 12.57 -3.03
C LEU A 66 -1.25 12.87 -2.45
N GLN A 67 -1.49 14.13 -2.10
CA GLN A 67 -2.81 14.60 -1.70
C GLN A 67 -3.67 14.85 -2.94
N ILE A 68 -4.63 13.96 -3.21
CA ILE A 68 -5.52 14.06 -4.37
C ILE A 68 -6.81 14.85 -4.09
N ALA A 69 -7.18 15.00 -2.82
CA ALA A 69 -8.40 15.69 -2.40
C ALA A 69 -8.29 16.14 -0.93
N ASN A 70 -9.22 17.00 -0.50
CA ASN A 70 -9.41 17.35 0.90
C ASN A 70 -10.89 17.53 1.23
N LEU A 71 -11.29 17.16 2.45
CA LEU A 71 -12.68 17.22 2.88
C LEU A 71 -13.28 18.64 2.86
N PRO A 72 -12.57 19.71 3.29
CA PRO A 72 -13.11 21.08 3.23
C PRO A 72 -13.56 21.51 1.83
N ASP A 73 -12.80 21.21 0.78
CA ASP A 73 -13.18 21.54 -0.59
C ASP A 73 -14.31 20.63 -1.11
N LEU A 74 -14.30 19.35 -0.73
CA LEU A 74 -15.38 18.42 -1.08
C LEU A 74 -16.72 18.86 -0.45
N TYR A 75 -16.72 19.33 0.79
CA TYR A 75 -17.94 19.78 1.48
C TYR A 75 -18.52 21.09 0.94
N LYS A 76 -17.79 21.85 0.11
CA LYS A 76 -18.35 23.01 -0.60
C LYS A 76 -19.26 22.62 -1.77
N VAL A 77 -19.11 21.41 -2.27
CA VAL A 77 -19.82 20.92 -3.47
C VAL A 77 -20.81 19.82 -3.10
N PHE A 78 -20.45 18.94 -2.16
CA PHE A 78 -21.29 17.85 -1.68
C PHE A 78 -22.01 18.23 -0.39
N GLU A 79 -23.13 18.95 -0.54
CA GLU A 79 -24.03 19.29 0.57
C GLU A 79 -25.13 18.23 0.74
N ARG A 80 -25.75 18.18 1.93
CA ARG A 80 -26.93 17.34 2.17
C ARG A 80 -28.12 17.94 1.42
N CYS A 81 -29.02 17.09 0.92
CA CYS A 81 -30.28 17.51 0.30
C CYS A 81 -31.13 18.39 1.22
#